data_AF-A0A133ZFE8-F1
#
_entry.id   AF-A0A133ZFE8-F1
#
_cell.length_a   1.000
_cell.length_b   1.000
_cell.length_c   1.000
_cell.angle_alpha   90.00
_cell.angle_beta   90.00
_cell.angle_gamma   90.00
#
_symmetry.space_group_name_H-M   'P 1'
#
loop_
_entity.id
_entity.type
_entity.pdbx_description
1 polymer ?
#
loop_
_entity_poly.entity_id
_entity_poly.type
_entity_poly.pdbx_seq_one_letter_code
_entity_poly.pdbx_strand_id
1 'polypeptide(L)'
;QRIDDYKGTGKTAYVFNLNNFTLPKVPGTFSGVDRMYYTFKPTTALSEGEHTVESFLSWDNNSTDASGNDPNTVYSSTVVNAQRGISFLDKYDANNNGNRNDRLSYLSFKFNFVPPRAVILTKKQKLATDTAYRSIIKAEKGDIVEYKLSAWNNSIDNATAVNIMDIFPYANDKAIVKDDS
;
A
#
# COMPACT_ATOMS: atom_id res chain seq x y z
N GLN A 1 10.88 1.45 2.06
CA GLN A 1 10.28 2.77 1.87
C GLN A 1 8.77 2.69 2.08
N ARG A 2 8.14 3.69 2.72
CA ARG A 2 6.67 3.84 2.75
C ARG A 2 6.26 4.87 1.69
N ILE A 3 5.24 4.57 0.91
CA ILE A 3 4.69 5.46 -0.12
C ILE A 3 3.19 5.61 0.16
N ASP A 4 2.76 6.81 0.52
CA ASP A 4 1.34 7.12 0.67
C ASP A 4 0.70 7.38 -0.70
N ASP A 5 -0.56 6.98 -0.87
CA ASP A 5 -1.28 7.04 -2.15
C ASP A 5 -0.49 6.45 -3.33
N TYR A 6 -0.01 5.21 -3.17
CA TYR A 6 0.81 4.55 -4.17
C TYR A 6 0.11 4.53 -5.53
N LYS A 7 0.71 5.18 -6.53
CA LYS A 7 0.23 5.27 -7.91
C LYS A 7 -1.25 5.72 -8.01
N GLY A 8 -1.72 6.57 -7.09
CA GLY A 8 -3.09 7.10 -7.10
C GLY A 8 -4.17 6.12 -6.63
N THR A 9 -3.78 5.03 -5.96
CA THR A 9 -4.72 3.97 -5.52
C THR A 9 -5.49 4.30 -4.24
N GLY A 10 -5.13 5.37 -3.53
CA GLY A 10 -5.58 5.66 -2.17
C GLY A 10 -4.99 4.73 -1.11
N LYS A 11 -4.13 3.76 -1.49
CA LYS A 11 -3.48 2.81 -0.59
C LYS A 11 -2.07 3.26 -0.21
N THR A 12 -1.63 2.90 0.99
CA THR A 12 -0.22 3.00 1.38
C THR A 12 0.53 1.75 0.94
N ALA A 13 1.65 1.92 0.23
CA ALA A 13 2.57 0.84 -0.12
C ALA A 13 3.80 0.82 0.79
N TYR A 14 4.29 -0.38 1.09
CA TYR A 14 5.58 -0.62 1.73
C TYR A 14 6.49 -1.31 0.72
N VAL A 15 7.45 -0.56 0.19
CA VAL A 15 8.38 -1.02 -0.85
C VAL A 15 9.67 -1.47 -0.19
N PHE A 16 10.10 -2.69 -0.52
CA PHE A 16 11.36 -3.27 -0.05
C PHE A 16 12.27 -3.46 -1.25
N ASN A 17 13.40 -2.75 -1.27
CA ASN A 17 14.40 -2.94 -2.31
C ASN A 17 15.21 -4.19 -1.98
N LEU A 18 15.09 -5.19 -2.84
CA LEU A 18 15.78 -6.46 -2.72
C LEU A 18 17.03 -6.42 -3.60
N ASN A 19 18.19 -6.35 -2.97
CA ASN A 19 19.49 -6.35 -3.65
C ASN A 19 20.21 -7.68 -3.41
N ASN A 20 21.19 -7.99 -4.27
CA ASN A 20 22.08 -9.16 -4.16
C ASN A 20 21.41 -10.54 -4.31
N PHE A 21 20.25 -10.62 -4.95
CA PHE A 21 19.71 -11.90 -5.43
C PHE A 21 20.56 -12.39 -6.61
N THR A 22 21.40 -13.39 -6.37
CA THR A 22 22.23 -14.00 -7.40
C THR A 22 22.08 -15.51 -7.33
N LEU A 23 21.67 -16.12 -8.45
CA LEU A 23 21.80 -17.56 -8.61
C LEU A 23 23.27 -17.87 -8.91
N PRO A 24 23.96 -18.72 -8.13
CA PRO A 24 25.36 -19.06 -8.40
C PRO A 24 25.54 -19.64 -9.81
N LYS A 25 26.50 -19.10 -10.57
CA LYS A 25 26.86 -19.60 -11.92
C LYS A 25 27.75 -20.83 -11.82
N VAL A 26 27.20 -21.93 -11.34
CA VAL A 26 27.86 -23.25 -11.28
C VAL A 26 27.10 -24.25 -12.16
N PRO A 27 27.78 -25.25 -12.76
CA PRO A 27 27.09 -26.30 -13.53
C PRO A 27 26.14 -27.10 -12.62
N GLY A 28 24.88 -27.25 -13.02
CA GLY A 28 23.88 -28.03 -12.29
C GLY A 28 22.47 -27.41 -12.33
N THR A 29 21.48 -28.19 -11.90
CA THR A 29 20.13 -27.68 -11.65
C THR A 29 20.03 -27.29 -10.18
N PHE A 30 19.80 -26.00 -9.92
CA PHE A 30 19.65 -25.48 -8.57
C PHE A 30 18.20 -25.08 -8.35
N SER A 31 17.60 -25.58 -7.26
CA SER A 31 16.29 -25.14 -6.78
C SER A 31 16.44 -24.61 -5.36
N GLY A 32 16.05 -23.36 -5.15
CA GLY A 32 15.93 -22.73 -3.84
C GLY A 32 14.59 -22.02 -3.76
N VAL A 33 14.03 -21.91 -2.56
CA VAL A 33 12.80 -21.15 -2.32
C VAL A 33 13.10 -20.09 -1.28
N ASP A 34 13.07 -18.84 -1.70
CA ASP A 34 13.05 -17.71 -0.78
C ASP A 34 11.59 -17.41 -0.38
N ARG A 35 11.36 -17.24 0.92
CA ARG A 35 10.04 -16.92 1.47
C ARG A 35 10.09 -15.61 2.21
N MET A 36 9.19 -14.70 1.85
CA MET A 36 9.00 -13.45 2.55
C MET A 36 7.69 -13.50 3.34
N TYR A 37 7.77 -13.23 4.64
CA TYR A 37 6.60 -13.20 5.52
C TYR A 37 6.34 -11.76 5.96
N TYR A 38 5.15 -11.26 5.63
CA TYR A 38 4.70 -9.94 6.03
C TYR A 38 3.46 -10.08 6.90
N THR A 39 3.45 -9.39 8.04
CA THR A 39 2.29 -9.33 8.92
C THR A 39 1.71 -7.92 8.85
N PHE A 40 0.43 -7.83 8.50
CA PHE A 40 -0.31 -6.57 8.52
C PHE A 40 -1.29 -6.60 9.68
N LYS A 41 -1.29 -5.52 10.48
CA LYS A 41 -2.29 -5.29 11.52
C LYS A 41 -3.18 -4.12 11.08
N PRO A 42 -4.47 -4.33 10.82
CA PRO A 42 -5.38 -3.22 10.53
C PRO A 42 -5.45 -2.30 11.75
N THR A 43 -5.54 -1.00 11.50
CA THR A 43 -5.70 0.02 12.55
C THR A 43 -7.18 0.35 12.71
N THR A 44 -7.55 0.96 13.83
CA THR A 44 -8.93 1.41 14.09
C THR A 44 -9.44 2.45 13.09
N ALA A 45 -8.55 3.07 12.31
CA ALA A 45 -8.91 4.03 11.28
C ALA A 45 -9.37 3.37 9.96
N LEU A 46 -9.17 2.05 9.80
CA LEU A 46 -9.67 1.31 8.65
C LEU A 46 -11.20 1.17 8.76
N SER A 47 -11.93 1.36 7.65
CA SER A 47 -13.38 1.20 7.65
C SER A 47 -13.78 -0.26 7.86
N GLU A 48 -14.96 -0.52 8.42
CA GLU A 48 -15.53 -1.86 8.47
C GLU A 48 -15.70 -2.45 7.05
N GLY A 49 -15.57 -3.77 6.93
CA GLY A 49 -15.88 -4.53 5.71
C GLY A 49 -14.70 -5.28 5.10
N GLU A 50 -14.86 -5.73 3.86
CA GLU A 50 -13.82 -6.48 3.13
C GLU A 50 -12.70 -5.55 2.66
N HIS A 51 -11.46 -5.95 2.94
CA HIS A 51 -10.24 -5.29 2.49
C HIS A 51 -9.32 -6.29 1.81
N THR A 52 -8.44 -5.79 0.93
CA THR A 52 -7.46 -6.61 0.22
C THR A 52 -6.06 -6.06 0.42
N VAL A 53 -5.17 -6.91 0.93
CA VAL A 53 -3.71 -6.71 0.89
C VAL A 53 -3.18 -7.33 -0.39
N GLU A 54 -2.30 -6.60 -1.07
CA GLU A 54 -1.70 -6.99 -2.34
C GLU A 54 -0.18 -6.94 -2.17
N SER A 55 0.50 -8.00 -2.61
CA SER A 55 1.95 -8.10 -2.60
C SER A 55 2.39 -8.59 -3.96
N PHE A 56 3.36 -7.89 -4.53
CA PHE A 56 3.92 -8.25 -5.83
C PHE A 56 5.42 -8.02 -5.81
N LEU A 57 6.11 -8.78 -6.62
CA LEU A 57 7.54 -8.71 -6.78
C LEU A 57 7.86 -8.34 -8.23
N SER A 58 8.68 -7.31 -8.38
CA SER A 58 8.94 -6.64 -9.64
C SER A 58 10.43 -6.42 -9.82
N TRP A 59 10.88 -6.54 -11.07
CA TRP A 59 12.22 -6.32 -11.57
C TRP A 59 12.16 -5.48 -12.84
N ASP A 60 13.25 -4.80 -13.14
CA ASP A 60 13.37 -3.91 -14.31
C ASP A 60 13.16 -4.64 -15.64
N ASN A 61 13.35 -5.96 -15.67
CA ASN A 61 13.22 -6.78 -16.87
C ASN A 61 12.00 -7.73 -16.86
N ASN A 62 11.02 -7.50 -15.99
CA ASN A 62 9.72 -8.16 -16.16
C ASN A 62 9.15 -7.81 -17.54
N SER A 63 8.52 -8.80 -18.18
CA SER A 63 7.96 -8.66 -19.53
C SER A 63 6.62 -9.39 -19.65
N THR A 64 6.01 -9.36 -20.83
CA THR A 64 4.80 -10.10 -21.16
C THR A 64 5.02 -11.61 -21.31
N ASP A 65 6.28 -12.08 -21.33
CA ASP A 65 6.62 -13.50 -21.50
C ASP A 65 6.36 -14.33 -20.21
N ALA A 66 5.84 -15.55 -20.38
CA ALA A 66 5.60 -16.52 -19.29
C ALA A 66 6.79 -17.46 -19.06
N SER A 67 7.76 -17.46 -19.98
CA SER A 67 8.87 -18.38 -19.99
C SER A 67 10.17 -17.62 -20.14
N GLY A 68 11.21 -18.04 -19.43
CA GLY A 68 12.54 -17.46 -19.56
C GLY A 68 13.57 -18.56 -19.61
N ASN A 69 14.08 -18.85 -20.81
CA ASN A 69 15.37 -19.51 -20.99
C ASN A 69 16.50 -18.47 -21.11
N ASP A 70 16.13 -17.20 -21.32
CA ASP A 70 17.08 -16.11 -21.45
C ASP A 70 17.78 -15.84 -20.12
N PRO A 71 19.11 -15.66 -20.14
CA PRO A 71 19.86 -15.41 -18.93
C PRO A 71 19.39 -14.11 -18.28
N ASN A 72 19.27 -14.15 -16.94
CA ASN A 72 18.90 -13.04 -16.09
C ASN A 72 17.45 -12.54 -16.22
N THR A 73 16.58 -13.19 -16.99
CA THR A 73 15.16 -12.79 -17.11
C THR A 73 14.32 -13.33 -15.96
N VAL A 74 13.59 -12.46 -15.27
CA VAL A 74 12.61 -12.88 -14.25
C VAL A 74 11.23 -12.98 -14.89
N TYR A 75 10.60 -14.16 -14.77
CA TYR A 75 9.26 -14.41 -15.31
C TYR A 75 8.31 -14.92 -14.21
N SER A 76 7.02 -14.81 -14.48
CA SER A 76 5.94 -15.28 -13.61
C SER A 76 5.10 -16.32 -14.35
N SER A 77 4.92 -17.49 -13.75
CA SER A 77 4.24 -18.62 -14.40
C SER A 77 2.75 -18.36 -14.59
N THR A 78 2.28 -18.36 -15.84
CA THR A 78 0.84 -18.25 -16.18
C THR A 78 0.00 -19.39 -15.62
N VAL A 79 0.55 -20.61 -15.56
CA VAL A 79 -0.15 -21.80 -15.06
C VAL A 79 -0.45 -21.66 -13.57
N VAL A 80 0.55 -21.30 -12.77
CA VAL A 80 0.41 -21.12 -11.32
C VAL A 80 -0.55 -19.97 -10.99
N ASN A 81 -0.47 -18.87 -11.75
CA ASN A 81 -1.31 -17.70 -11.49
C ASN A 81 -2.77 -17.91 -11.94
N ALA A 82 -3.00 -18.56 -13.08
CA ALA A 82 -4.35 -18.89 -13.56
C ALA A 82 -5.08 -19.84 -12.61
N GLN A 83 -4.38 -20.86 -12.09
CA GLN A 83 -4.94 -21.80 -11.10
C GLN A 83 -5.39 -21.13 -9.80
N ARG A 84 -4.78 -19.99 -9.45
CA ARG A 84 -5.08 -19.25 -8.22
C ARG A 84 -6.08 -18.11 -8.41
N GLY A 85 -6.51 -17.83 -9.66
CA GLY A 85 -7.41 -16.72 -9.97
C GLY A 85 -6.81 -15.34 -9.67
N ILE A 86 -5.48 -15.23 -9.72
CA ILE A 86 -4.74 -14.02 -9.33
C ILE A 86 -4.34 -13.24 -10.58
N SER A 87 -4.61 -11.92 -10.60
CA SER A 87 -4.06 -11.04 -11.63
C SER A 87 -2.54 -10.92 -11.46
N PHE A 88 -1.81 -11.33 -12.48
CA PHE A 88 -0.35 -11.31 -12.52
C PHE A 88 0.20 -10.14 -13.33
N LEU A 89 -0.67 -9.23 -13.79
CA LEU A 89 -0.25 -8.08 -14.58
C LEU A 89 0.30 -6.96 -13.69
N ASP A 90 1.29 -6.22 -14.20
CA ASP A 90 1.81 -5.01 -13.59
C ASP A 90 0.84 -3.82 -13.71
N LYS A 91 -0.33 -3.96 -13.11
CA LYS A 91 -1.39 -2.94 -13.09
C LYS A 91 -0.94 -1.56 -12.60
N TYR A 92 0.16 -1.50 -11.85
CA TYR A 92 0.67 -0.29 -11.23
C TYR A 92 1.90 0.28 -11.92
N ASP A 93 2.43 -0.40 -12.95
CA ASP A 93 3.72 -0.06 -13.56
C ASP A 93 4.79 0.08 -12.46
N ALA A 94 4.95 -1.01 -11.69
CA ALA A 94 5.79 -1.14 -10.52
C ALA A 94 7.28 -1.06 -10.87
N ASN A 95 7.70 -1.56 -12.04
CA ASN A 95 9.06 -1.41 -12.57
C ASN A 95 9.28 -0.04 -13.27
N ASN A 96 8.24 0.76 -13.47
CA ASN A 96 8.27 2.08 -14.12
C ASN A 96 8.79 2.05 -15.58
N ASN A 97 8.55 0.97 -16.32
CA ASN A 97 8.92 0.89 -17.73
C ASN A 97 7.79 1.36 -18.68
N GLY A 98 6.64 1.74 -18.14
CA GLY A 98 5.48 2.23 -18.89
C GLY A 98 4.55 1.14 -19.42
N ASN A 99 4.85 -0.14 -19.19
CA ASN A 99 4.04 -1.27 -19.65
C ASN A 99 3.29 -1.95 -18.50
N ARG A 100 1.96 -1.79 -18.48
CA ARG A 100 1.11 -2.43 -17.46
C ARG A 100 0.74 -3.89 -17.77
N ASN A 101 1.26 -4.44 -18.87
CA ASN A 101 1.02 -5.83 -19.27
C ASN A 101 2.16 -6.77 -18.86
N ASP A 102 3.21 -6.25 -18.24
CA ASP A 102 4.29 -7.09 -17.71
C ASP A 102 3.75 -8.06 -16.67
N ARG A 103 4.37 -9.22 -16.59
CA ARG A 103 3.96 -10.28 -15.67
C ARG A 103 4.79 -10.23 -14.40
N LEU A 104 4.13 -10.00 -13.29
CA LEU A 104 4.71 -10.00 -11.95
C LEU A 104 4.39 -11.29 -11.20
N SER A 105 5.26 -11.63 -10.26
CA SER A 105 4.87 -12.56 -9.19
C SER A 105 3.94 -11.83 -8.24
N TYR A 106 2.73 -12.36 -8.03
CA TYR A 106 1.66 -11.64 -7.32
C TYR A 106 0.95 -12.54 -6.31
N LEU A 107 0.63 -11.98 -5.15
CA LEU A 107 -0.25 -12.56 -4.15
C LEU A 107 -1.25 -11.50 -3.66
N SER A 108 -2.49 -11.92 -3.45
CA SER A 108 -3.49 -11.14 -2.72
C SER A 108 -4.05 -11.94 -1.56
N PHE A 109 -4.40 -11.21 -0.50
CA PHE A 109 -5.08 -11.74 0.66
C PHE A 109 -6.26 -10.82 0.99
N LYS A 110 -7.45 -11.41 1.05
CA LYS A 110 -8.68 -10.74 1.47
C LYS A 110 -8.93 -11.01 2.94
N PHE A 111 -9.38 -9.99 3.65
CA PHE A 111 -9.83 -10.12 5.03
C PHE A 111 -11.04 -9.22 5.27
N ASN A 112 -11.94 -9.68 6.13
CA ASN A 112 -13.04 -8.85 6.63
C ASN A 112 -12.59 -8.18 7.93
N PHE A 113 -12.61 -6.85 7.96
CA PHE A 113 -12.28 -6.10 9.16
C PHE A 113 -13.55 -5.73 9.91
N VAL A 114 -13.66 -6.24 11.13
CA VAL A 114 -14.64 -5.76 12.11
C VAL A 114 -13.87 -4.89 13.10
N PRO A 115 -14.12 -3.57 13.14
CA PRO A 115 -13.39 -2.71 14.06
C PRO A 115 -13.78 -3.04 15.51
N PRO A 116 -12.92 -2.72 16.51
CA PRO A 116 -13.25 -2.90 17.92
C PRO A 116 -14.60 -2.27 18.28
N ARG A 117 -15.29 -2.86 19.27
CA ARG A 117 -16.53 -2.30 19.83
C ARG A 117 -16.23 -1.10 20.72
N ALA A 118 -15.90 0.00 20.08
CA ALA A 118 -15.56 1.27 20.70
C ALA A 118 -16.09 2.41 19.84
N VAL A 119 -16.03 3.63 20.39
CA VAL A 119 -16.17 4.82 19.56
C VAL A 119 -14.91 4.95 18.71
N ILE A 120 -15.09 4.97 17.39
CA ILE A 120 -14.03 5.12 16.41
C ILE A 120 -14.08 6.56 15.92
N LEU A 121 -12.95 7.26 16.04
CA LEU A 121 -12.79 8.60 15.48
C LEU A 121 -11.78 8.53 14.33
N THR A 122 -12.20 8.99 13.15
CA THR A 122 -11.32 9.14 12.00
C THR A 122 -11.27 10.60 11.56
N LYS A 123 -10.06 11.09 11.30
CA LYS A 123 -9.80 12.38 10.64
C LYS A 123 -9.17 12.10 9.29
N LYS A 124 -9.76 12.63 8.23
CA LYS A 124 -9.19 12.66 6.89
C LYS A 124 -9.17 14.08 6.36
N GLN A 125 -8.30 14.35 5.42
CA GLN A 125 -8.06 15.66 4.86
C GLN A 125 -7.74 15.58 3.36
N LYS A 126 -8.01 16.66 2.64
CA LYS A 126 -7.66 16.84 1.23
C LYS A 126 -7.39 18.31 0.93
N LEU A 127 -6.67 18.62 -0.15
CA LEU A 127 -6.69 19.98 -0.68
C LEU A 127 -8.07 20.27 -1.27
N ALA A 128 -8.52 21.52 -1.27
CA ALA A 128 -9.79 21.90 -1.88
C ALA A 128 -9.84 21.56 -3.39
N THR A 129 -8.67 21.52 -4.04
CA THR A 129 -8.48 21.10 -5.43
C THR A 129 -8.54 19.59 -5.65
N ASP A 130 -8.44 18.80 -4.59
CA ASP A 130 -8.49 17.34 -4.66
C ASP A 130 -9.93 16.82 -4.54
N THR A 131 -10.15 15.60 -5.03
CA THR A 131 -11.45 14.90 -4.93
C THR A 131 -11.50 13.92 -3.77
N ALA A 132 -10.37 13.34 -3.35
CA ALA A 132 -10.33 12.22 -2.40
C ALA A 132 -9.73 12.61 -1.04
N TYR A 133 -10.44 12.26 0.04
CA TYR A 133 -9.98 12.42 1.42
C TYR A 133 -8.95 11.35 1.82
N ARG A 134 -7.83 11.78 2.40
CA ARG A 134 -6.68 10.94 2.79
C ARG A 134 -6.31 11.16 4.26
N SER A 135 -5.55 10.23 4.86
CA SER A 135 -5.10 10.37 6.26
C SER A 135 -3.92 11.34 6.41
N ILE A 136 -3.14 11.53 5.35
CA ILE A 136 -1.98 12.44 5.29
C ILE A 136 -2.02 13.13 3.92
N ILE A 137 -1.73 14.43 3.90
CA ILE A 137 -1.53 15.22 2.68
C ILE A 137 -0.31 16.10 2.85
N LYS A 138 0.26 16.53 1.72
CA LYS A 138 1.19 17.65 1.68
C LYS A 138 0.40 18.90 1.32
N ALA A 139 0.47 19.93 2.16
CA ALA A 139 -0.17 21.23 1.93
C ALA A 139 0.88 22.32 2.12
N GLU A 140 0.84 23.33 1.27
CA GLU A 140 1.73 24.47 1.25
C GLU A 140 1.06 25.71 1.86
N LYS A 141 1.84 26.76 2.11
CA LYS A 141 1.31 28.02 2.63
C LYS A 141 0.30 28.63 1.65
N GLY A 142 -0.91 28.87 2.13
CA GLY A 142 -2.01 29.46 1.36
C GLY A 142 -2.98 28.42 0.80
N ASP A 143 -2.66 27.13 0.89
CA ASP A 143 -3.58 26.07 0.49
C ASP A 143 -4.82 26.03 1.39
N ILE A 144 -5.95 25.74 0.75
CA ILE A 144 -7.21 25.46 1.45
C ILE A 144 -7.28 23.95 1.68
N VAL A 145 -7.22 23.55 2.95
CA VAL A 145 -7.37 22.15 3.37
C VAL A 145 -8.78 21.90 3.88
N GLU A 146 -9.46 20.93 3.28
CA GLU A 146 -10.77 20.45 3.74
C GLU A 146 -10.58 19.25 4.67
N TYR A 147 -11.25 19.25 5.81
CA TYR A 147 -11.21 18.17 6.79
C TYR A 147 -12.55 17.46 6.87
N LYS A 148 -12.50 16.13 6.96
CA LYS A 148 -13.63 15.27 7.26
C LYS A 148 -13.35 14.52 8.56
N LEU A 149 -14.10 14.88 9.60
CA LEU A 149 -14.17 14.16 10.86
C LEU A 149 -15.33 13.17 10.79
N SER A 150 -15.11 11.93 11.19
CA SER A 150 -16.18 10.93 11.28
C SER A 150 -16.04 10.20 12.61
N ALA A 151 -17.13 10.19 13.38
CA ALA A 151 -17.25 9.46 14.62
C ALA A 151 -18.28 8.34 14.42
N TRP A 152 -17.87 7.11 14.69
CA TRP A 152 -18.72 5.93 14.60
C TRP A 152 -18.80 5.30 15.98
N ASN A 153 -20.01 5.23 16.56
CA ASN A 153 -20.21 4.46 17.79
C ASN A 153 -20.40 2.99 17.45
N ASN A 154 -19.33 2.18 17.56
CA ASN A 154 -19.40 0.74 17.37
C ASN A 154 -19.57 -0.02 18.71
N SER A 155 -19.85 0.71 19.79
CA SER A 155 -20.11 0.13 21.11
C SER A 155 -21.43 -0.64 21.13
N ILE A 156 -21.57 -1.55 22.09
CA ILE A 156 -22.87 -2.16 22.45
C ILE A 156 -23.80 -1.15 23.11
N ASP A 157 -23.23 -0.12 23.73
CA ASP A 157 -23.98 0.90 24.46
C ASP A 157 -24.29 2.08 23.54
N ASN A 158 -25.50 2.62 23.71
CA ASN A 158 -25.88 3.86 23.05
C ASN A 158 -25.02 5.01 23.56
N ALA A 159 -24.41 5.76 22.64
CA ALA A 159 -23.76 7.01 22.98
C ALA A 159 -24.83 8.03 23.40
N THR A 160 -24.65 8.61 24.59
CA THR A 160 -25.56 9.63 25.12
C THR A 160 -25.13 11.05 24.78
N ALA A 161 -23.84 11.24 24.46
CA ALA A 161 -23.28 12.51 24.00
C ALA A 161 -22.02 12.27 23.15
N VAL A 162 -21.71 13.20 22.24
CA VAL A 162 -20.46 13.23 21.47
C VAL A 162 -19.87 14.63 21.56
N ASN A 163 -18.62 14.72 22.01
CA ASN A 163 -17.82 15.95 21.99
C ASN A 163 -16.56 15.69 21.16
N ILE A 164 -16.27 16.56 20.19
CA ILE A 164 -15.09 16.45 19.34
C ILE A 164 -14.30 17.75 19.49
N MET A 165 -13.04 17.64 19.90
CA MET A 165 -12.09 18.75 19.99
C MET A 165 -10.98 18.51 18.98
N ASP A 166 -10.83 19.44 18.03
CA ASP A 166 -9.72 19.46 17.09
C ASP A 166 -8.81 20.64 17.43
N ILE A 167 -7.55 20.37 17.75
CA ILE A 167 -6.59 21.38 18.20
C ILE A 167 -5.58 21.59 17.08
N PHE A 168 -5.55 22.80 16.53
CA PHE A 168 -4.57 23.20 15.53
C PHE A 168 -3.31 23.79 16.19
N PRO A 169 -2.12 23.67 15.56
CA PRO A 169 -0.92 24.36 16.01
C PRO A 169 -1.16 25.87 16.11
N TYR A 170 -0.49 26.54 17.05
CA TYR A 170 -0.55 27.99 17.14
C TYR A 170 0.21 28.64 15.98
N ALA A 171 -0.19 29.86 15.60
CA ALA A 171 0.56 30.63 14.61
C ALA A 171 2.00 30.83 15.11
N ASN A 172 2.98 30.37 14.32
CA ASN A 172 4.42 30.36 14.63
C ASN A 172 4.92 29.21 15.53
N ASP A 173 4.12 28.15 15.75
CA ASP A 173 4.66 26.90 16.28
C ASP A 173 5.76 26.38 15.33
N LYS A 174 6.97 26.19 15.89
CA LYS A 174 8.12 25.67 15.14
C LYS A 174 8.17 24.16 15.31
N ALA A 175 8.04 23.43 14.21
CA ALA A 175 8.49 22.04 14.19
C ALA A 175 10.02 22.02 14.13
N ILE A 176 10.66 21.26 15.03
CA ILE A 176 12.09 20.92 14.86
C ILE A 176 12.14 19.90 13.73
N VAL A 177 12.48 20.38 12.53
CA VAL A 177 12.74 19.51 11.40
C VAL A 177 14.23 19.16 11.42
N LYS A 178 14.59 17.91 11.11
CA LYS A 178 15.99 17.56 10.92
C LYS A 178 16.52 18.30 9.70
N ASP A 179 17.76 18.79 9.80
CA ASP A 179 18.48 19.37 8.68
C ASP A 179 18.75 18.26 7.66
N ASP A 180 18.26 18.42 6.43
CA ASP A 180 18.57 17.51 5.34
C ASP A 180 19.99 17.86 4.87
N SER A 181 20.97 17.06 5.32
CA SER A 181 22.36 17.10 4.85
C SER A 181 22.64 15.99 3.84
#